data_AF-A0A9D6D3G4-F1
#
_entry.id   AF-A0A9D6D3G4-F1
#
_cell.length_a   1.000
_cell.length_b   1.000
_cell.length_c   1.000
_cell.angle_alpha   90.00
_cell.angle_beta   90.00
_cell.angle_gamma   90.00
#
_symmetry.space_group_name_H-M   'P 1'
#
loop_
_entity.id
_entity.type
_entity.pdbx_description
1 polymer ?
#
loop_
_entity_poly.entity_id
_entity_poly.type
_entity_poly.pdbx_seq_one_letter_code
_entity_poly.pdbx_strand_id
1 'polypeptide(L)' 'MPDDSPEVLAARLRATFDLCALGESMRQAQLRREHPDATDEEIEALLVAWLQERPGAEHGDSWGPPISWPPSRP' A
#
# COMPACT_ATOMS: atom_id res chain seq x y z
N MET A 1 -12.71 -7.55 -22.37
CA MET A 1 -11.94 -8.00 -21.20
C MET A 1 -10.50 -7.57 -21.42
N PRO A 2 -9.78 -7.09 -20.40
CA PRO A 2 -8.35 -6.83 -20.54
C PRO A 2 -7.67 -8.10 -21.06
N ASP A 3 -6.62 -7.95 -21.87
CA ASP A 3 -5.75 -9.08 -22.15
C ASP A 3 -5.13 -9.53 -20.82
N ASP A 4 -5.36 -10.78 -20.46
CA ASP A 4 -4.88 -11.43 -19.24
C ASP A 4 -3.83 -12.50 -19.60
N SER A 5 -3.16 -12.34 -20.74
CA SER A 5 -1.97 -13.11 -21.08
C SER A 5 -0.95 -13.09 -19.92
N PRO A 6 -0.19 -14.18 -19.69
CA PRO A 6 0.77 -14.26 -18.59
C PRO A 6 1.76 -13.09 -18.55
N GLU A 7 2.16 -12.59 -19.72
CA GLU A 7 3.07 -11.46 -19.88
C GLU A 7 2.46 -10.15 -19.36
N VAL A 8 1.17 -9.91 -19.68
CA VAL A 8 0.43 -8.74 -19.21
C VAL A 8 0.19 -8.82 -17.71
N LEU A 9 -0.17 -9.98 -17.17
CA LEU A 9 -0.34 -10.17 -15.73
C LEU A 9 0.98 -9.95 -14.97
N ALA A 10 2.10 -10.48 -15.48
CA ALA A 10 3.41 -10.26 -14.90
C ALA A 10 3.83 -8.78 -14.97
N ALA A 11 3.51 -8.07 -16.06
CA ALA A 11 3.76 -6.63 -16.18
C ALA A 11 2.95 -5.82 -15.17
N ARG A 12 1.66 -6.14 -15.00
CA ARG A 12 0.82 -5.49 -13.98
C ARG A 12 1.36 -5.73 -12.57
N LEU A 13 1.74 -6.96 -12.22
CA LEU A 13 2.28 -7.27 -10.89
C LEU A 13 3.57 -6.50 -10.61
N ARG A 14 4.49 -6.41 -11.57
CA ARG A 14 5.71 -5.60 -11.43
C ARG A 14 5.39 -4.14 -11.18
N ALA A 15 4.49 -3.56 -11.99
CA ALA A 15 4.05 -2.18 -11.80
C ALA A 15 3.41 -1.97 -10.41
N THR A 16 2.67 -2.95 -9.88
CA THR A 16 2.12 -2.88 -8.53
C THR A 16 3.22 -2.82 -7.46
N PHE A 17 4.27 -3.65 -7.57
CA PHE A 17 5.39 -3.58 -6.63
C PHE A 17 6.17 -2.27 -6.74
N ASP A 18 6.39 -1.77 -7.96
CA ASP A 18 7.06 -0.48 -8.18
C ASP A 18 6.28 0.67 -7.54
N LEU A 19 4.95 0.67 -7.70
CA LEU A 19 4.08 1.68 -7.07
C LEU A 19 4.04 1.56 -5.55
N CYS A 20 4.05 0.33 -5.01
CA CYS A 20 4.11 0.10 -3.56
C CYS A 20 5.41 0.66 -2.97
N ALA A 21 6.55 0.30 -3.55
CA ALA A 21 7.86 0.78 -3.11
C ALA A 21 7.98 2.31 -3.20
N LEU A 22 7.43 2.90 -4.28
CA LEU A 22 7.36 4.35 -4.41
C LEU A 22 6.52 4.98 -3.28
N GLY A 23 5.34 4.43 -2.98
CA GLY A 23 4.48 4.92 -1.90
C GLY A 23 5.14 4.85 -0.53
N GLU A 24 5.81 3.74 -0.21
CA GLU A 24 6.59 3.57 1.02
C GLU A 24 7.70 4.62 1.12
N SER A 25 8.45 4.87 0.04
CA SER A 25 9.50 5.89 0.02
C SER A 25 8.97 7.30 0.30
N MET A 26 7.79 7.63 -0.25
CA MET A 26 7.14 8.91 -0.02
C MET A 26 6.69 9.07 1.44
N ARG A 27 6.11 8.01 2.03
CA ARG A 27 5.69 8.03 3.44
C ARG A 27 6.90 8.10 4.37
N GLN A 28 7.99 7.38 4.07
CA GLN A 28 9.23 7.47 4.84
C GLN A 28 9.81 8.90 4.81
N ALA A 29 9.84 9.55 3.65
CA ALA A 29 10.27 10.94 3.53
C ALA A 29 9.34 11.93 4.25
N GLN A 30 8.05 11.59 4.37
CA GLN A 30 7.12 12.35 5.20
C GLN A 30 7.40 12.18 6.69
N LEU A 31 7.59 10.95 7.16
CA LEU A 31 7.91 10.64 8.55
C LEU A 31 9.19 11.34 9.02
N ARG A 32 10.23 11.38 8.17
CA ARG A 32 11.47 12.14 8.49
C ARG A 32 11.24 13.64 8.67
N ARG A 33 10.24 14.22 8.00
CA ARG A 33 9.86 15.63 8.18
C ARG A 33 9.03 15.84 9.45
N GLU A 34 8.18 14.86 9.78
CA GLU A 34 7.33 14.86 10.99
C GLU A 34 8.15 14.59 12.27
N HIS A 35 9.25 13.84 12.14
CA HIS A 35 10.13 13.43 13.23
C HIS A 35 11.61 13.70 12.90
N PRO A 36 12.07 14.98 12.94
CA PRO A 36 13.42 15.36 12.51
C PRO A 36 14.56 14.71 13.30
N ASP A 37 14.31 14.35 14.55
CA ASP A 37 15.30 13.77 15.47
C ASP A 37 15.27 12.23 15.51
N ALA A 38 14.36 11.60 14.75
CA ALA A 38 14.26 10.15 14.72
C ALA A 38 15.41 9.52 13.92
N THR A 39 15.92 8.42 14.44
CA THR A 39 16.87 7.53 13.76
C THR A 39 16.21 6.81 12.60
N ASP A 40 17.01 6.23 11.70
CA ASP A 40 16.49 5.46 10.58
C ASP A 40 15.69 4.23 11.06
N GLU A 41 16.14 3.57 12.13
CA GLU A 41 15.41 2.45 12.76
C GLU A 41 14.06 2.87 13.33
N GLU A 42 13.97 4.05 13.95
CA GLU A 42 12.70 4.59 14.46
C GLU A 42 11.74 4.96 13.32
N ILE A 43 12.26 5.53 12.23
CA ILE A 43 11.48 5.84 11.03
C ILE A 43 10.92 4.56 10.39
N GLU A 44 11.73 3.51 10.27
CA GLU A 44 11.30 2.20 9.78
C GLU A 44 10.17 1.63 10.65
N ALA A 45 10.33 1.67 11.98
CA ALA A 45 9.31 1.20 12.92
C ALA A 45 7.98 1.97 12.79
N LEU A 46 8.06 3.30 12.64
CA LEU A 46 6.89 4.15 12.41
C LEU A 46 6.21 3.86 11.07
N LEU A 47 6.99 3.59 10.01
CA LEU A 47 6.45 3.21 8.71
C LEU A 47 5.70 1.87 8.80
N VAL A 48 6.28 0.87 9.46
CA VAL A 48 5.64 -0.43 9.67
C VAL A 48 4.34 -0.28 10.46
N ALA A 49 4.35 0.47 11.56
CA ALA A 49 3.15 0.73 12.35
C ALA A 49 2.06 1.41 11.50
N TRP A 50 2.44 2.41 10.71
CA TRP A 50 1.53 3.11 9.81
C TRP A 50 0.95 2.20 8.73
N LEU A 51 1.72 1.28 8.16
CA LEU A 51 1.23 0.31 7.17
C LEU A 51 0.23 -0.70 7.75
N GLN A 52 0.31 -1.01 9.04
CA GLN A 52 -0.62 -1.91 9.71
C GLN A 52 -1.95 -1.23 10.05
N GLU A 53 -1.89 0.00 10.57
CA GLU A 53 -3.08 0.71 11.05
C GLU A 53 -3.75 1.58 9.99
N ARG A 54 -2.96 2.10 9.03
CA ARG A 54 -3.34 3.04 7.96
C ARG A 54 -4.42 4.05 8.38
N PRO A 55 -4.10 4.98 9.29
CA PRO A 55 -5.07 5.95 9.80
C PRO A 55 -5.74 6.76 8.67
N GLY A 56 -7.07 6.83 8.67
CA GLY A 56 -7.88 7.46 7.62
C GLY A 56 -8.25 6.54 6.44
N ALA A 57 -7.73 5.31 6.40
CA ALA A 57 -8.07 4.29 5.42
C ALA A 57 -8.29 2.92 6.10
N GLU A 58 -8.86 2.92 7.32
CA GLU A 58 -9.08 1.72 8.14
C GLU A 58 -9.99 0.70 7.44
N HIS A 59 -10.83 1.17 6.51
CA HIS A 59 -11.76 0.37 5.73
C HIS A 59 -11.27 0.11 4.30
N GLY A 60 -10.00 0.45 4.00
CA GLY A 60 -9.41 0.39 2.67
C GLY A 60 -9.62 1.66 1.84
N ASP A 61 -9.06 1.66 0.62
CA ASP A 61 -9.00 2.81 -0.28
C ASP A 61 -10.26 3.00 -1.15
N SER A 62 -11.27 2.15 -0.98
CA SER A 62 -12.47 2.15 -1.81
C SER A 62 -13.71 2.52 -1.00
N TRP A 63 -14.57 3.33 -1.60
CA TRP A 63 -15.92 3.56 -1.10
C TRP A 63 -16.78 2.31 -1.33
N GLY A 64 -17.20 1.64 -0.27
CA GLY A 64 -18.15 0.54 -0.37
C GLY A 64 -18.30 -0.25 0.94
N PRO A 65 -19.40 -1.01 1.10
CA PRO A 65 -19.51 -1.94 2.22
C PRO A 65 -18.44 -3.04 2.08
N PRO A 66 -17.88 -3.54 3.20
CA PRO A 66 -16.98 -4.68 3.16
C PRO A 66 -17.68 -5.88 2.50
N ILE A 67 -16.99 -6.56 1.58
CA ILE A 67 -17.48 -7.78 0.95
C ILE A 67 -16.78 -9.00 1.56
N SER A 68 -17.48 -10.12 1.68
CA SER A 68 -16.83 -11.40 1.99
C SER A 68 -16.06 -11.89 0.76
N TRP A 69 -14.81 -12.30 0.93
CA TRP A 69 -14.06 -12.97 -0.12
C TRP A 69 -14.18 -14.50 0.04
N PRO A 70 -14.42 -15.27 -1.05
CA PRO A 70 -14.62 -14.82 -2.43
C PRO A 70 -16.02 -14.19 -2.64
N PRO A 71 -16.18 -13.30 -3.63
CA PRO A 71 -17.45 -12.64 -3.89
C PRO A 71 -18.51 -13.67 -4.31
N SER A 72 -19.72 -13.56 -3.76
CA SER A 72 -20.86 -14.34 -4.24
C SER A 72 -21.08 -14.04 -5.72
N ARG A 73 -20.95 -15.06 -6.57
CA ARG A 73 -21.19 -14.91 -8.01
C ARG A 73 -22.67 -14.56 -8.24
N PRO A 74 -23.00 -13.61 -9.13
CA PRO A 74 -24.38 -13.42 -9.57
C PRO A 74 -24.91 -14.66 -10.29
#